data_AF-A0A660XPY5-F1
#
_entry.id   AF-A0A660XPY5-F1
#
_cell.length_a   1.000
_cell.length_b   1.000
_cell.length_c   1.000
_cell.angle_alpha   90.00
_cell.angle_beta   90.00
_cell.angle_gamma   90.00
#
_symmetry.space_group_name_H-M   'P 1'
#
loop_
_entity.id
_entity.type
_entity.pdbx_description
1 polymer ?
#
loop_
_entity_poly.entity_id
_entity_poly.type
_entity_poly.pdbx_seq_one_letter_code
_entity_poly.pdbx_strand_id
1 'polypeptide(L)'
;MSELKQTQKWVKPLVVTLVFLIPLLYFFSPMIFNGQRPTGVDISASKGNTNLYVKYQEESGEKVLWNPNIFAGMPVYPRITPTIIHADSFISLLGKVIYSYFWYYLIGALGIFFLLRYKKIPWYIALIPALAYMLLPHWMALLHVGHFAKLRAFMILPWVILSFNYLVDKRTWLAVGLFTAAFSCIMRTQHVQVTFYSILFLLFLYLIPVVRLLFEKQWKEFFKLVLKIGVAVALTVAVSSQPFVSLQEYT
;
A
#
# COMPACT_ATOMS: atom_id res chain seq x y z
N MET A 1 40.33 16.23 0.54
CA MET A 1 39.62 15.52 -0.57
C MET A 1 38.66 14.41 -0.07
N SER A 2 38.91 13.80 1.09
CA SER A 2 38.00 12.85 1.77
C SER A 2 36.73 13.53 2.32
N GLU A 3 36.87 14.70 2.95
CA GLU A 3 35.75 15.44 3.54
C GLU A 3 34.73 15.93 2.50
N LEU A 4 35.19 16.37 1.32
CA LEU A 4 34.32 16.77 0.19
C LEU A 4 33.53 15.59 -0.40
N LYS A 5 34.09 14.38 -0.40
CA LYS A 5 33.37 13.15 -0.80
C LYS A 5 32.36 12.73 0.27
N GLN A 6 32.67 12.96 1.53
CA GLN A 6 31.81 12.64 2.66
C GLN A 6 30.62 13.60 2.77
N THR A 7 30.80 14.90 2.53
CA THR A 7 29.69 15.86 2.41
C THR A 7 28.81 15.56 1.19
N GLN A 8 29.38 15.24 0.03
CA GLN A 8 28.60 14.78 -1.14
C GLN A 8 27.75 13.52 -0.89
N LYS A 9 28.16 12.65 0.05
CA LYS A 9 27.40 11.44 0.42
C LYS A 9 26.07 11.77 1.09
N TRP A 10 26.01 12.85 1.87
CA TRP A 10 24.82 13.27 2.62
C TRP A 10 23.94 14.27 1.87
N VAL A 11 24.51 15.03 0.93
CA VAL A 11 23.75 15.99 0.11
C VAL A 11 22.64 15.31 -0.68
N LYS A 12 22.89 14.14 -1.29
CA LYS A 12 21.87 13.48 -2.12
C LYS A 12 20.66 12.97 -1.31
N PRO A 13 20.84 12.20 -0.20
CA PRO A 13 19.71 11.84 0.66
C PRO A 13 18.97 13.06 1.20
N LEU A 14 19.70 14.09 1.64
CA LEU A 14 19.10 15.31 2.19
C LEU A 14 18.22 16.02 1.15
N VAL A 15 18.71 16.20 -0.07
CA VAL A 15 17.94 16.82 -1.17
C VAL A 15 16.69 15.99 -1.47
N VAL A 16 16.81 14.66 -1.60
CA VAL A 16 15.66 13.78 -1.85
C VAL A 16 14.63 13.90 -0.74
N THR A 17 15.07 13.91 0.52
CA THR A 17 14.19 14.05 1.69
C THR A 17 13.48 15.40 1.68
N LEU A 18 14.19 16.51 1.47
CA LEU A 18 13.60 17.85 1.45
C LEU A 18 12.60 18.02 0.29
N VAL A 19 12.94 17.48 -0.88
CA VAL A 19 12.09 17.54 -2.07
C VAL A 19 10.72 16.87 -1.84
N PHE A 20 10.65 15.78 -1.07
CA PHE A 20 9.38 15.14 -0.73
C PHE A 20 8.69 15.77 0.48
N LEU A 21 9.45 16.13 1.52
CA LEU A 21 8.86 16.64 2.76
C LEU A 21 8.29 18.04 2.63
N ILE A 22 8.94 18.96 1.92
CA ILE A 22 8.48 20.36 1.82
C ILE A 22 7.08 20.45 1.20
N PRO A 23 6.80 19.86 0.02
CA PRO A 23 5.45 19.88 -0.54
C PRO A 23 4.46 19.18 0.38
N LEU A 24 4.78 18.01 0.94
CA LEU A 24 3.85 17.29 1.81
C LEU A 24 3.48 18.08 3.05
N LEU A 25 4.45 18.72 3.70
CA LEU A 25 4.18 19.57 4.87
C LEU A 25 3.29 20.75 4.50
N TYR A 26 3.51 21.37 3.32
CA TYR A 26 2.63 22.43 2.83
C TYR A 26 1.19 21.91 2.60
N PHE A 27 1.03 20.82 1.84
CA PHE A 27 -0.28 20.24 1.50
C PHE A 27 -1.06 19.75 2.73
N PHE A 28 -0.37 19.11 3.68
CA PHE A 28 -0.99 18.57 4.89
C PHE A 28 -0.97 19.55 6.07
N SER A 29 -0.45 20.77 5.90
CA SER A 29 -0.38 21.77 6.98
C SER A 29 -1.72 21.99 7.70
N PRO A 30 -2.89 22.07 7.04
CA PRO A 30 -4.14 22.28 7.75
C PRO A 30 -4.54 21.06 8.59
N MET A 31 -4.17 19.85 8.14
CA MET A 31 -4.50 18.59 8.83
C MET A 31 -3.55 18.28 9.98
N ILE A 32 -2.33 18.80 9.91
CA ILE A 32 -1.27 18.59 10.91
C ILE A 32 -1.36 19.66 12.01
N PHE A 33 -1.42 20.94 11.63
CA PHE A 33 -1.34 22.05 12.59
C PHE A 33 -2.71 22.54 13.07
N ASN A 34 -3.72 22.52 12.19
CA ASN A 34 -5.05 23.04 12.53
C ASN A 34 -6.05 21.92 12.87
N GLY A 35 -5.61 20.65 12.88
CA GLY A 35 -6.46 19.48 13.15
C GLY A 35 -7.59 19.26 12.15
N GLN A 36 -7.55 19.90 10.97
CA GLN A 36 -8.62 19.78 9.98
C GLN A 36 -8.67 18.34 9.43
N ARG A 37 -9.88 17.84 9.19
CA ARG A 37 -10.12 16.52 8.61
C ARG A 37 -11.07 16.65 7.42
N PRO A 38 -10.89 15.84 6.36
CA PRO A 38 -11.85 15.80 5.26
C PRO A 38 -13.26 15.48 5.74
N THR A 39 -14.27 16.11 5.11
CA THR A 39 -15.70 15.92 5.40
C THR A 39 -16.45 15.45 4.16
N GLY A 40 -15.85 14.52 3.40
CA GLY A 40 -16.44 13.96 2.21
C GLY A 40 -17.64 13.05 2.46
N VAL A 41 -18.38 12.78 1.40
CA VAL A 41 -19.62 11.97 1.45
C VAL A 41 -19.38 10.56 2.00
N ASP A 42 -18.26 9.91 1.68
CA ASP A 42 -17.95 8.57 2.20
C ASP A 42 -17.69 8.58 3.69
N ILE A 43 -17.07 9.64 4.21
CA ILE A 43 -16.78 9.76 5.64
C ILE A 43 -18.08 9.93 6.40
N SER A 44 -18.96 10.80 5.92
CA SER A 44 -20.28 11.01 6.52
C SER A 44 -21.14 9.75 6.45
N ALA A 45 -21.20 9.09 5.28
CA ALA A 45 -21.91 7.83 5.11
C ALA A 45 -21.34 6.72 5.99
N SER A 46 -20.01 6.60 6.10
CA SER A 46 -19.37 5.62 6.97
C SER A 46 -19.66 5.90 8.45
N LYS A 47 -19.66 7.15 8.90
CA LYS A 47 -20.06 7.49 10.27
C LYS A 47 -21.51 7.08 10.52
N GLY A 48 -22.44 7.42 9.63
CA GLY A 48 -23.84 7.00 9.73
C GLY A 48 -24.01 5.49 9.80
N ASN A 49 -23.30 4.76 8.95
CA ASN A 49 -23.33 3.29 8.92
C ASN A 49 -22.81 2.67 10.23
N THR A 50 -21.71 3.21 10.75
CA THR A 50 -20.99 2.60 11.87
C THR A 50 -21.49 3.00 13.25
N ASN A 51 -22.16 4.16 13.37
CA ASN A 51 -22.49 4.79 14.64
C ASN A 51 -23.21 3.86 15.63
N LEU A 52 -24.27 3.15 15.20
CA LEU A 52 -25.08 2.37 16.13
C LEU A 52 -24.31 1.18 16.70
N TYR A 53 -23.69 0.39 15.84
CA TYR A 53 -22.97 -0.79 16.33
C TYR A 53 -21.72 -0.40 17.11
N VAL A 54 -21.04 0.70 16.76
CA VAL A 54 -19.88 1.19 17.54
C VAL A 54 -20.33 1.55 18.96
N LYS A 55 -21.43 2.29 19.11
CA LYS A 55 -22.00 2.61 20.43
C LYS A 55 -22.38 1.36 21.21
N TYR A 56 -23.05 0.40 20.56
CA TYR A 56 -23.39 -0.87 21.19
C TYR A 56 -22.15 -1.62 21.68
N GLN A 57 -21.08 -1.67 20.88
CA GLN A 57 -19.81 -2.29 21.30
C GLN A 57 -19.18 -1.57 22.49
N GLU A 58 -19.25 -0.24 22.55
CA GLU A 58 -18.74 0.57 23.66
C GLU A 58 -19.54 0.34 24.96
N GLU A 59 -20.86 0.16 24.87
CA GLU A 59 -21.75 -0.06 26.01
C GLU A 59 -21.75 -1.51 26.50
N SER A 60 -21.80 -2.48 25.59
CA SER A 60 -21.90 -3.92 25.92
C SER A 60 -20.54 -4.57 26.17
N GLY A 61 -19.47 -4.03 25.60
CA GLY A 61 -18.17 -4.69 25.52
C GLY A 61 -18.13 -5.87 24.52
N GLU A 62 -19.26 -6.21 23.88
CA GLU A 62 -19.34 -7.31 22.92
C GLU A 62 -18.94 -6.87 21.52
N LYS A 63 -18.47 -7.83 20.71
CA LYS A 63 -18.06 -7.56 19.33
C LYS A 63 -19.24 -7.72 18.39
N VAL A 64 -19.65 -6.64 17.72
CA VAL A 64 -20.76 -6.69 16.77
C VAL A 64 -20.30 -7.28 15.44
N LEU A 65 -21.02 -8.29 14.96
CA LEU A 65 -20.78 -8.96 13.68
C LEU A 65 -21.84 -8.60 12.61
N TRP A 66 -22.97 -8.01 13.02
CA TRP A 66 -24.11 -7.71 12.15
C TRP A 66 -24.65 -6.30 12.39
N ASN A 67 -24.89 -5.55 11.32
CA ASN A 67 -25.54 -4.24 11.37
C ASN A 67 -26.96 -4.36 10.82
N PRO A 68 -28.01 -4.30 11.68
CA PRO A 68 -29.38 -4.46 11.25
C PRO A 68 -29.94 -3.24 10.48
N ASN A 69 -29.28 -2.09 10.54
CA ASN A 69 -29.87 -0.81 10.10
C ASN A 69 -29.62 -0.48 8.62
N ILE A 70 -28.96 -1.37 7.89
CA ILE A 70 -28.60 -1.16 6.49
C ILE A 70 -29.04 -2.36 5.68
N PHE A 71 -29.78 -2.11 4.59
CA PHE A 71 -30.24 -3.13 3.64
C PHE A 71 -30.90 -4.35 4.32
N ALA A 72 -31.76 -4.09 5.31
CA ALA A 72 -32.40 -5.12 6.16
C ALA A 72 -31.45 -5.98 6.99
N GLY A 73 -30.18 -5.59 7.06
CA GLY A 73 -29.13 -6.30 7.77
C GLY A 73 -27.93 -6.57 6.87
N MET A 74 -26.74 -6.21 7.34
CA MET A 74 -25.50 -6.57 6.65
C MET A 74 -24.41 -6.99 7.63
N PRO A 75 -23.52 -7.92 7.23
CA PRO A 75 -22.39 -8.26 8.07
C PRO A 75 -21.40 -7.10 8.22
N VAL A 76 -20.88 -6.93 9.44
CA VAL A 76 -19.85 -5.93 9.78
C VAL A 76 -18.44 -6.53 9.69
N TYR A 77 -18.32 -7.85 9.65
CA TYR A 77 -17.01 -8.52 9.67
C TYR A 77 -16.02 -8.06 8.58
N PRO A 78 -16.43 -7.67 7.35
CA PRO A 78 -15.47 -7.16 6.36
C PRO A 78 -14.83 -5.84 6.80
N ARG A 79 -15.43 -5.08 7.72
CA ARG A 79 -14.88 -3.82 8.22
C ARG A 79 -14.00 -3.99 9.45
N ILE A 80 -13.90 -5.21 10.00
CA ILE A 80 -13.06 -5.48 11.16
C ILE A 80 -11.60 -5.34 10.73
N THR A 81 -10.91 -4.40 11.38
CA THR A 81 -9.49 -4.18 11.11
C THR A 81 -8.68 -5.43 11.49
N PRO A 82 -7.75 -5.89 10.64
CA PRO A 82 -6.92 -7.02 10.97
C PRO A 82 -6.09 -6.77 12.25
N THR A 83 -6.06 -7.75 13.16
CA THR A 83 -5.35 -7.61 14.45
C THR A 83 -3.87 -7.93 14.35
N ILE A 84 -3.47 -8.70 13.33
CA ILE A 84 -2.07 -9.06 13.08
C ILE A 84 -1.27 -7.79 12.75
N ILE A 85 -0.21 -7.55 13.53
CA ILE A 85 0.74 -6.46 13.31
C ILE A 85 1.42 -6.66 11.96
N HIS A 86 1.34 -5.63 11.13
CA HIS A 86 1.88 -5.64 9.79
C HIS A 86 2.35 -4.22 9.38
N ALA A 87 2.91 -4.05 8.18
CA ALA A 87 3.44 -2.76 7.75
C ALA A 87 2.38 -1.63 7.74
N ASP A 88 1.11 -1.94 7.44
CA ASP A 88 -0.02 -1.02 7.57
C ASP A 88 -0.31 -0.62 9.03
N SER A 89 -0.09 -1.51 9.99
CA SER A 89 -0.21 -1.21 11.42
C SER A 89 0.85 -0.19 11.85
N PHE A 90 2.07 -0.28 11.31
CA PHE A 90 3.13 0.69 11.59
C PHE A 90 2.80 2.07 11.02
N ILE A 91 2.26 2.15 9.80
CA ILE A 91 1.79 3.42 9.22
C ILE A 91 0.67 4.02 10.07
N SER A 92 -0.25 3.19 10.57
CA SER A 92 -1.31 3.62 11.48
C SER A 92 -0.74 4.19 12.80
N LEU A 93 0.29 3.55 13.36
CA LEU A 93 0.99 4.02 14.55
C LEU A 93 1.64 5.40 14.32
N LEU A 94 2.38 5.56 13.21
CA LEU A 94 2.97 6.85 12.83
C LEU A 94 1.89 7.92 12.56
N GLY A 95 0.73 7.49 12.11
CA GLY A 95 -0.44 8.34 11.91
C GLY A 95 -0.96 9.00 13.18
N LYS A 96 -0.67 8.45 14.37
CA LYS A 96 -0.99 9.07 15.67
C LYS A 96 -0.15 10.32 15.96
N VAL A 97 1.02 10.44 15.33
CA VAL A 97 1.94 11.58 15.54
C VAL A 97 1.61 12.74 14.61
N ILE A 98 1.35 12.46 13.33
CA ILE A 98 1.09 13.48 12.30
C ILE A 98 -0.30 13.24 11.69
N TYR A 99 -0.35 12.38 10.67
CA TYR A 99 -1.56 11.93 10.00
C TYR A 99 -1.21 10.75 9.12
N SER A 100 -2.00 9.66 9.14
CA SER A 100 -1.64 8.43 8.42
C SER A 100 -1.44 8.66 6.91
N TYR A 101 -2.22 9.56 6.29
CA TYR A 101 -2.13 9.80 4.85
C TYR A 101 -0.91 10.62 4.45
N PHE A 102 -0.37 11.45 5.33
CA PHE A 102 0.95 12.05 5.10
C PHE A 102 2.00 10.95 4.83
N TRP A 103 2.00 9.91 5.66
CA TRP A 103 2.91 8.77 5.51
C TRP A 103 2.62 7.94 4.25
N TYR A 104 1.35 7.70 3.91
CA TYR A 104 1.01 6.99 2.68
C TYR A 104 1.50 7.74 1.42
N TYR A 105 1.34 9.06 1.36
CA TYR A 105 1.85 9.85 0.23
C TYR A 105 3.38 9.78 0.13
N LEU A 106 4.08 9.90 1.27
CA LEU A 106 5.53 9.77 1.31
C LEU A 106 5.98 8.37 0.86
N ILE A 107 5.31 7.32 1.32
CA ILE A 107 5.56 5.93 0.92
C ILE A 107 5.34 5.77 -0.59
N GLY A 108 4.25 6.30 -1.14
CA GLY A 108 3.98 6.24 -2.59
C GLY A 108 5.07 6.92 -3.41
N ALA A 109 5.48 8.12 -3.02
CA ALA A 109 6.57 8.87 -3.66
C ALA A 109 7.89 8.09 -3.61
N LEU A 110 8.26 7.58 -2.43
CA LEU A 110 9.46 6.78 -2.25
C LEU A 110 9.40 5.48 -3.06
N GLY A 111 8.24 4.85 -3.17
CA GLY A 111 8.05 3.64 -3.95
C GLY A 111 8.33 3.87 -5.44
N ILE A 112 7.81 4.95 -6.03
CA ILE A 112 8.13 5.34 -7.40
C ILE A 112 9.62 5.67 -7.53
N PHE A 113 10.17 6.47 -6.60
CA PHE A 113 11.58 6.83 -6.62
C PHE A 113 12.47 5.57 -6.62
N PHE A 114 12.28 4.66 -5.66
CA PHE A 114 13.08 3.43 -5.57
C PHE A 114 12.86 2.48 -6.74
N LEU A 115 11.63 2.39 -7.27
CA LEU A 115 11.35 1.64 -8.50
C LEU A 115 12.22 2.13 -9.66
N LEU A 116 12.28 3.44 -9.88
CA LEU A 116 13.05 4.03 -10.96
C LEU A 116 14.56 3.93 -10.70
N ARG A 117 15.00 4.12 -9.45
CA ARG A 117 16.39 3.89 -9.04
C ARG A 117 16.82 2.45 -9.30
N TYR A 118 15.95 1.47 -9.03
CA TYR A 118 16.20 0.06 -9.32
C TYR A 118 16.32 -0.21 -10.83
N LYS A 119 15.53 0.49 -11.64
CA LYS A 119 15.67 0.51 -13.12
C LYS A 119 16.87 1.34 -13.61
N LYS A 120 17.79 1.72 -12.72
CA LYS A 120 19.03 2.48 -13.01
C LYS A 120 18.80 3.89 -13.56
N ILE A 121 17.61 4.45 -13.39
CA ILE A 121 17.32 5.84 -13.78
C ILE A 121 18.05 6.79 -12.81
N PRO A 122 18.76 7.83 -13.29
CA PRO A 122 19.45 8.78 -12.43
C PRO A 122 18.53 9.41 -11.38
N TRP A 123 19.05 9.62 -10.15
CA TRP A 123 18.23 10.00 -9.00
C TRP A 123 17.48 11.32 -9.20
N TYR A 124 18.09 12.30 -9.86
CA TYR A 124 17.47 13.60 -10.15
C TYR A 124 16.33 13.49 -11.16
N ILE A 125 16.41 12.56 -12.13
CA ILE A 125 15.32 12.27 -13.06
C ILE A 125 14.20 11.51 -12.33
N ALA A 126 14.55 10.56 -11.46
CA ALA A 126 13.59 9.77 -10.70
C ALA A 126 12.74 10.62 -9.72
N LEU A 127 13.24 11.78 -9.27
CA LEU A 127 12.49 12.71 -8.43
C LEU A 127 11.24 13.25 -9.13
N ILE A 128 11.33 13.55 -10.43
CA ILE A 128 10.25 14.20 -11.19
C ILE A 128 8.96 13.36 -11.20
N PRO A 129 8.95 12.10 -11.67
CA PRO A 129 7.75 11.27 -11.65
C PRO A 129 7.34 10.85 -10.23
N ALA A 130 8.28 10.75 -9.27
CA ALA A 130 7.93 10.49 -7.87
C ALA A 130 7.13 11.64 -7.26
N LEU A 131 7.55 12.88 -7.52
CA LEU A 131 6.82 14.09 -7.15
C LEU A 131 5.48 14.21 -7.88
N ALA A 132 5.48 14.00 -9.19
CA ALA A 132 4.26 14.05 -9.99
C ALA A 132 3.24 13.01 -9.51
N TYR A 133 3.70 11.81 -9.16
CA TYR A 133 2.87 10.79 -8.57
C TYR A 133 2.33 11.24 -7.22
N MET A 134 3.17 11.73 -6.31
CA MET A 134 2.75 12.19 -4.98
C MET A 134 1.73 13.32 -5.04
N LEU A 135 1.89 14.25 -5.99
CA LEU A 135 1.08 15.46 -6.12
C LEU A 135 -0.07 15.33 -7.13
N LEU A 136 -0.37 14.11 -7.59
CA LEU A 136 -1.42 13.90 -8.57
C LEU A 136 -2.78 14.38 -8.00
N PRO A 137 -3.52 15.27 -8.70
CA PRO A 137 -4.79 15.82 -8.19
C PRO A 137 -5.82 14.75 -7.81
N HIS A 138 -5.79 13.60 -8.48
CA HIS A 138 -6.69 12.49 -8.18
C HIS A 138 -6.54 11.96 -6.75
N TRP A 139 -5.31 11.91 -6.21
CA TRP A 139 -5.10 11.45 -4.83
C TRP A 139 -5.73 12.38 -3.81
N MET A 140 -5.67 13.69 -4.09
CA MET A 140 -6.29 14.70 -3.24
C MET A 140 -7.81 14.61 -3.29
N ALA A 141 -8.38 14.38 -4.47
CA ALA A 141 -9.81 14.14 -4.62
C ALA A 141 -10.27 12.91 -3.83
N LEU A 142 -9.54 11.79 -3.90
CA LEU A 142 -9.86 10.59 -3.12
C LEU A 142 -9.76 10.83 -1.61
N LEU A 143 -8.75 11.58 -1.16
CA LEU A 143 -8.58 11.95 0.24
C LEU A 143 -9.75 12.81 0.72
N HIS A 144 -10.18 13.79 -0.08
CA HIS A 144 -11.24 14.73 0.28
C HIS A 144 -12.61 14.04 0.39
N VAL A 145 -12.94 13.19 -0.59
CA VAL A 145 -14.21 12.45 -0.62
C VAL A 145 -14.24 11.35 0.46
N GLY A 146 -13.07 10.85 0.87
CA GLY A 146 -12.96 9.80 1.89
C GLY A 146 -12.76 8.39 1.36
N HIS A 147 -12.40 8.25 0.08
CA HIS A 147 -12.10 6.97 -0.60
C HIS A 147 -10.72 6.41 -0.17
N PHE A 148 -10.55 6.21 1.12
CA PHE A 148 -9.27 5.91 1.75
C PHE A 148 -8.68 4.56 1.39
N ALA A 149 -9.51 3.50 1.28
CA ALA A 149 -9.04 2.17 0.89
C ALA A 149 -8.36 2.20 -0.48
N LYS A 150 -8.97 2.89 -1.45
CA LYS A 150 -8.44 3.07 -2.81
C LYS A 150 -7.11 3.81 -2.80
N LEU A 151 -7.07 4.93 -2.08
CA LEU A 151 -5.88 5.75 -1.95
C LEU A 151 -4.70 4.96 -1.35
N ARG A 152 -4.92 4.23 -0.24
CA ARG A 152 -3.89 3.39 0.37
C ARG A 152 -3.36 2.34 -0.61
N ALA A 153 -4.24 1.67 -1.35
CA ALA A 153 -3.85 0.65 -2.31
C ALA A 153 -2.92 1.22 -3.40
N PHE A 154 -3.25 2.40 -3.94
CA PHE A 154 -2.40 3.08 -4.90
C PHE A 154 -1.03 3.44 -4.32
N MET A 155 -0.98 4.00 -3.11
CA MET A 155 0.29 4.40 -2.48
C MET A 155 1.25 3.23 -2.23
N ILE A 156 0.74 2.00 -2.13
CA ILE A 156 1.56 0.78 -1.96
C ILE A 156 1.93 0.13 -3.31
N LEU A 157 1.15 0.36 -4.38
CA LEU A 157 1.36 -0.27 -5.69
C LEU A 157 2.79 -0.14 -6.26
N PRO A 158 3.48 1.02 -6.17
CA PRO A 158 4.86 1.13 -6.63
C PRO A 158 5.82 0.14 -5.93
N TRP A 159 5.59 -0.13 -4.64
CA TRP A 159 6.38 -1.09 -3.87
C TRP A 159 6.10 -2.54 -4.28
N VAL A 160 4.85 -2.86 -4.62
CA VAL A 160 4.47 -4.16 -5.18
C VAL A 160 5.19 -4.40 -6.50
N ILE A 161 5.19 -3.41 -7.39
CA ILE A 161 5.89 -3.50 -8.68
C ILE A 161 7.40 -3.64 -8.46
N LEU A 162 8.00 -2.82 -7.58
CA LEU A 162 9.44 -2.87 -7.28
C LEU A 162 9.86 -4.22 -6.70
N SER A 163 9.14 -4.71 -5.69
CA SER A 163 9.46 -5.98 -5.03
C SER A 163 9.24 -7.18 -5.95
N PHE A 164 8.20 -7.16 -6.79
CA PHE A 164 7.99 -8.20 -7.80
C PHE A 164 9.11 -8.20 -8.86
N ASN A 165 9.52 -7.01 -9.32
CA ASN A 165 10.68 -6.86 -10.19
C ASN A 165 11.94 -7.48 -9.59
N TYR A 166 12.21 -7.17 -8.31
CA TYR A 166 13.33 -7.73 -7.57
C TYR A 166 13.22 -9.26 -7.42
N LEU A 167 12.01 -9.80 -7.25
CA LEU A 167 11.74 -11.23 -7.18
C LEU A 167 12.05 -11.93 -8.51
N VAL A 168 11.60 -11.37 -9.63
CA VAL A 168 11.87 -11.91 -10.98
C VAL A 168 13.37 -11.90 -11.29
N ASP A 169 14.04 -10.80 -10.97
CA ASP A 169 15.46 -10.60 -11.29
C ASP A 169 16.40 -11.42 -10.39
N LYS A 170 16.16 -11.43 -9.07
CA LYS A 170 17.10 -12.02 -8.09
C LYS A 170 16.68 -13.39 -7.60
N ARG A 171 15.38 -13.70 -7.61
CA ARG A 171 14.84 -15.01 -7.21
C ARG A 171 15.36 -15.43 -5.83
N THR A 172 15.47 -14.50 -4.87
CA THR A 172 15.92 -14.74 -3.50
C THR A 172 14.73 -14.85 -2.55
N TRP A 173 14.91 -15.48 -1.38
CA TRP A 173 13.85 -15.53 -0.35
C TRP A 173 13.58 -14.16 0.28
N LEU A 174 14.58 -13.27 0.32
CA LEU A 174 14.35 -11.88 0.69
C LEU A 174 13.37 -11.20 -0.28
N ALA A 175 13.50 -11.45 -1.59
CA ALA A 175 12.58 -10.89 -2.57
C ALA A 175 11.15 -11.44 -2.42
N VAL A 176 11.01 -12.71 -2.05
CA VAL A 176 9.72 -13.31 -1.67
C VAL A 176 9.11 -12.55 -0.50
N GLY A 177 9.86 -12.36 0.60
CA GLY A 177 9.38 -11.64 1.78
C GLY A 177 9.00 -10.18 1.49
N LEU A 178 9.80 -9.46 0.70
CA LEU A 178 9.49 -8.08 0.31
C LEU A 178 8.23 -7.99 -0.54
N PHE A 179 8.05 -8.91 -1.51
CA PHE A 179 6.85 -8.95 -2.34
C PHE A 179 5.61 -9.33 -1.52
N THR A 180 5.72 -10.34 -0.66
CA THR A 180 4.65 -10.72 0.26
C THR A 180 4.23 -9.54 1.14
N ALA A 181 5.17 -8.82 1.75
CA ALA A 181 4.86 -7.69 2.63
C ALA A 181 4.19 -6.52 1.88
N ALA A 182 4.63 -6.21 0.66
CA ALA A 182 4.01 -5.15 -0.14
C ALA A 182 2.62 -5.58 -0.66
N PHE A 183 2.49 -6.81 -1.14
CA PHE A 183 1.26 -7.30 -1.75
C PHE A 183 0.16 -7.56 -0.71
N SER A 184 0.51 -8.06 0.48
CA SER A 184 -0.41 -8.20 1.61
C SER A 184 -0.92 -6.84 2.09
N CYS A 185 -0.12 -5.77 2.01
CA CYS A 185 -0.60 -4.42 2.31
C CYS A 185 -1.75 -4.01 1.36
N ILE A 186 -1.65 -4.31 0.06
CA ILE A 186 -2.74 -4.04 -0.90
C ILE A 186 -3.96 -4.91 -0.57
N MET A 187 -3.78 -6.21 -0.35
CA MET A 187 -4.86 -7.12 0.05
C MET A 187 -5.64 -6.63 1.27
N ARG A 188 -4.92 -6.19 2.31
CA ARG A 188 -5.48 -5.69 3.57
C ARG A 188 -6.17 -4.33 3.43
N THR A 189 -6.04 -3.62 2.30
CA THR A 189 -6.90 -2.47 2.00
C THR A 189 -8.32 -2.88 1.62
N GLN A 190 -8.52 -4.15 1.25
CA GLN A 190 -9.79 -4.73 0.79
C GLN A 190 -10.36 -4.06 -0.47
N HIS A 191 -9.54 -3.32 -1.20
CA HIS A 191 -9.93 -2.75 -2.48
C HIS A 191 -9.71 -3.76 -3.61
N VAL A 192 -10.73 -4.60 -3.84
CA VAL A 192 -10.68 -5.72 -4.79
C VAL A 192 -10.32 -5.26 -6.21
N GLN A 193 -10.85 -4.12 -6.67
CA GLN A 193 -10.55 -3.61 -8.01
C GLN A 193 -9.06 -3.28 -8.19
N VAL A 194 -8.47 -2.46 -7.30
CA VAL A 194 -7.04 -2.10 -7.39
C VAL A 194 -6.16 -3.34 -7.28
N THR A 195 -6.51 -4.27 -6.38
CA THR A 195 -5.85 -5.58 -6.31
C THR A 195 -5.86 -6.29 -7.65
N PHE A 196 -7.05 -6.48 -8.23
CA PHE A 196 -7.23 -7.23 -9.47
C PHE A 196 -6.40 -6.62 -10.61
N TYR A 197 -6.50 -5.30 -10.78
CA TYR A 197 -5.71 -4.59 -11.80
C TYR A 197 -4.20 -4.62 -11.51
N SER A 198 -3.78 -4.68 -10.25
CA SER A 198 -2.36 -4.83 -9.88
C SER A 198 -1.82 -6.20 -10.31
N ILE A 199 -2.57 -7.27 -10.07
CA ILE A 199 -2.21 -8.62 -10.52
C ILE A 199 -2.13 -8.66 -12.06
N LEU A 200 -3.14 -8.12 -12.73
CA LEU A 200 -3.19 -8.08 -14.19
C LEU A 200 -2.02 -7.27 -14.77
N PHE A 201 -1.68 -6.14 -14.13
CA PHE A 201 -0.54 -5.32 -14.51
C PHE A 201 0.78 -6.07 -14.36
N LEU A 202 1.01 -6.75 -13.22
CA LEU A 202 2.21 -7.57 -13.03
C LEU A 202 2.28 -8.73 -14.03
N LEU A 203 1.14 -9.38 -14.31
CA LEU A 203 1.05 -10.45 -15.30
C LEU A 203 1.53 -9.94 -16.66
N PHE A 204 0.96 -8.86 -17.18
CA PHE A 204 1.36 -8.33 -18.49
C PHE A 204 2.81 -7.82 -18.52
N LEU A 205 3.27 -7.19 -17.44
CA LEU A 205 4.64 -6.66 -17.38
C LEU A 205 5.69 -7.78 -17.41
N TYR A 206 5.39 -8.93 -16.82
CA TYR A 206 6.35 -10.02 -16.63
C TYR A 206 6.06 -11.30 -17.41
N LEU A 207 4.96 -11.34 -18.18
CA LEU A 207 4.63 -12.48 -19.04
C LEU A 207 5.78 -12.79 -20.00
N ILE A 208 6.28 -11.79 -20.73
CA ILE A 208 7.35 -11.97 -21.72
C ILE A 208 8.65 -12.46 -21.07
N PRO A 209 9.19 -11.82 -20.00
CA PRO A 209 10.37 -12.32 -19.30
C PRO A 209 10.23 -13.76 -18.78
N VAL A 210 9.06 -14.13 -18.24
CA VAL A 210 8.83 -15.48 -17.69
C VAL A 210 8.74 -16.51 -18.81
N VAL A 211 8.00 -16.21 -19.88
CA VAL A 211 7.85 -17.09 -21.04
C VAL A 211 9.18 -17.27 -21.77
N ARG A 212 10.03 -16.23 -21.83
CA ARG A 212 11.39 -16.34 -22.39
C ARG A 212 12.23 -17.43 -21.72
N LEU A 213 12.09 -17.63 -20.40
CA LEU A 213 12.80 -18.71 -19.70
C LEU A 213 12.41 -20.11 -20.21
N LEU A 214 11.16 -20.28 -20.66
CA LEU A 214 10.69 -21.54 -21.25
C LEU A 214 11.30 -21.76 -22.63
N PHE A 215 11.26 -20.73 -23.49
CA PHE A 215 11.82 -20.80 -24.84
C PHE A 215 13.33 -21.00 -24.86
N GLU A 216 14.05 -20.35 -23.93
CA GLU A 216 15.49 -20.52 -23.74
C GLU A 216 15.86 -21.82 -22.98
N LYS A 217 14.86 -22.68 -22.68
CA LYS A 217 15.04 -23.96 -21.99
C LYS A 217 15.71 -23.82 -20.61
N GLN A 218 15.55 -22.68 -19.95
CA GLN A 218 16.06 -22.42 -18.60
C GLN A 218 15.13 -23.00 -17.52
N TRP A 219 14.83 -24.30 -17.60
CA TRP A 219 13.81 -24.96 -16.77
C TRP A 219 14.02 -24.78 -15.27
N LYS A 220 15.28 -24.93 -14.80
CA LYS A 220 15.62 -24.77 -13.38
C LYS A 220 15.24 -23.38 -12.85
N GLU A 221 15.55 -22.35 -13.64
CA GLU A 221 15.27 -20.97 -13.27
C GLU A 221 13.78 -20.64 -13.38
N PHE A 222 13.09 -21.19 -14.39
CA PHE A 222 11.64 -21.08 -14.52
C PHE A 222 10.92 -21.67 -13.30
N PHE A 223 11.17 -22.94 -12.96
CA PHE A 223 10.50 -23.59 -11.82
C PHE A 223 10.85 -22.93 -10.49
N LYS A 224 12.10 -22.47 -10.32
CA LYS A 224 12.50 -21.70 -9.13
C LYS A 224 11.72 -20.39 -9.00
N LEU A 225 11.51 -19.67 -10.10
CA LEU A 225 10.72 -18.44 -10.10
C LEU A 225 9.24 -18.73 -9.81
N VAL A 226 8.64 -19.69 -10.50
CA VAL A 226 7.23 -20.08 -10.30
C VAL A 226 6.98 -20.52 -8.85
N LEU A 227 7.85 -21.37 -8.30
CA LEU A 227 7.76 -21.80 -6.91
C LEU A 227 7.80 -20.59 -5.96
N LYS A 228 8.73 -19.66 -6.17
CA LYS A 228 8.87 -18.48 -5.29
C LYS A 228 7.70 -17.52 -5.40
N ILE A 229 7.15 -17.32 -6.59
CA ILE A 229 5.90 -16.55 -6.77
C ILE A 229 4.75 -17.27 -6.05
N GLY A 230 4.62 -18.59 -6.21
CA GLY A 230 3.61 -19.40 -5.54
C GLY A 230 3.68 -19.29 -4.02
N VAL A 231 4.88 -19.41 -3.44
CA VAL A 231 5.09 -19.21 -1.99
C VAL A 231 4.72 -17.78 -1.59
N ALA A 232 5.14 -16.77 -2.36
CA ALA A 232 4.85 -15.38 -2.00
C ALA A 232 3.35 -15.06 -2.00
N VAL A 233 2.61 -15.60 -2.97
CA VAL A 233 1.14 -15.48 -3.06
C VAL A 233 0.47 -16.23 -1.91
N ALA A 234 0.88 -17.47 -1.63
CA ALA A 234 0.34 -18.26 -0.52
C ALA A 234 0.52 -17.54 0.83
N LEU A 235 1.73 -17.00 1.08
CA LEU A 235 1.99 -16.20 2.29
C LEU A 235 1.17 -14.92 2.32
N THR A 236 0.97 -14.27 1.18
CA THR A 236 0.14 -13.05 1.09
C THR A 236 -1.31 -13.34 1.49
N VAL A 237 -1.88 -14.44 0.99
CA VAL A 237 -3.23 -14.90 1.34
C VAL A 237 -3.29 -15.25 2.83
N ALA A 238 -2.29 -15.97 3.36
CA ALA A 238 -2.25 -16.34 4.78
C ALA A 238 -2.22 -15.11 5.71
N VAL A 239 -1.36 -14.13 5.43
CA VAL A 239 -1.23 -12.88 6.23
C VAL A 239 -2.46 -11.97 6.09
N SER A 240 -3.18 -12.09 4.99
CA SER A 240 -4.38 -11.28 4.70
C SER A 240 -5.68 -12.05 4.89
N SER A 241 -5.64 -13.24 5.48
CA SER A 241 -6.76 -14.19 5.54
C SER A 241 -7.93 -13.73 6.39
N GLN A 242 -7.69 -13.00 7.49
CA GLN A 242 -8.74 -12.57 8.42
C GLN A 242 -9.92 -11.86 7.71
N PRO A 243 -9.69 -10.86 6.83
CA PRO A 243 -10.71 -10.28 5.97
C PRO A 243 -11.52 -11.25 5.08
N PHE A 244 -10.95 -12.38 4.68
CA PHE A 244 -11.50 -13.27 3.66
C PHE A 244 -12.10 -14.57 4.20
N VAL A 245 -11.51 -15.16 5.23
CA VAL A 245 -12.04 -16.38 5.88
C VAL A 245 -13.35 -16.07 6.59
N SER A 246 -13.45 -14.90 7.21
CA SER A 246 -14.72 -14.44 7.81
C SER A 246 -15.85 -14.23 6.79
N LEU A 247 -15.54 -13.99 5.50
CA LEU A 247 -16.56 -13.96 4.44
C LEU A 247 -17.12 -15.37 4.17
N GLN A 248 -16.28 -16.41 4.23
CA GLN A 248 -16.69 -17.79 3.90
C GLN A 248 -17.68 -18.38 4.92
N GLU A 249 -17.69 -17.93 6.17
CA GLU A 249 -18.63 -18.43 7.19
C GLU A 249 -20.09 -18.02 6.91
N TYR A 250 -20.32 -17.08 5.98
CA TYR A 250 -21.64 -16.50 5.69
C TYR A 250 -22.06 -16.62 4.22
N THR A 251 -21.34 -17.41 3.42
CA THR A 251 -21.67 -17.71 2.01
C THR A 251 -21.73 -19.21 1.79
#